data_AF-A0A6C0DWW5-F1
#
_entry.id   AF-A0A6C0DWW5-F1
#
_cell.length_a   1.000
_cell.length_b   1.000
_cell.length_c   1.000
_cell.angle_alpha   90.00
_cell.angle_beta   90.00
_cell.angle_gamma   90.00
#
_symmetry.space_group_name_H-M   'P 1'
#
loop_
_entity.id
_entity.type
_entity.pdbx_description
1 polymer ?
#
loop_
_entity_poly.entity_id
_entity_poly.type
_entity_poly.pdbx_seq_one_letter_code
_entity_poly.pdbx_strand_id
1 'polypeptide(L)'
;MLYFVLIIQTLLSYIVPFNNIKTSPNLDVHLHLEKFNDQLNLYHIGISFKNEDILLRYDYRPFCDPTKCEYKTSSTIISAPSNDIILNRELRFVDKLYRFYIPENVPNKTIYWGQTSKTLDEVVEFEKTLQKKYILGINDCRHYVNRFSRWALNKRTPIWKLDKLWNQSF
;
A
#
# COMPACT_ATOMS: atom_id res chain seq x y z
N MET A 1 32.06 18.92 -53.41
CA MET A 1 30.82 19.26 -52.68
C MET A 1 30.09 18.07 -52.03
N LEU A 2 30.60 16.83 -52.06
CA LEU A 2 29.94 15.69 -51.38
C LEU A 2 30.51 15.36 -49.99
N TYR A 3 31.72 15.81 -49.66
CA TYR A 3 32.36 15.47 -48.37
C TYR A 3 31.84 16.24 -47.15
N PHE A 4 31.14 17.37 -47.37
CA PHE A 4 30.64 18.20 -46.26
C PHE A 4 29.31 17.69 -45.68
N VAL A 5 28.56 16.87 -46.42
CA VAL A 5 27.24 16.38 -45.99
C VAL A 5 27.37 15.16 -45.07
N LEU A 6 28.42 14.34 -45.21
CA LEU A 6 28.62 13.17 -44.35
C LEU A 6 28.98 13.53 -42.90
N ILE A 7 29.68 14.66 -42.67
CA ILE A 7 30.13 15.04 -41.32
C ILE A 7 28.95 15.53 -40.46
N ILE A 8 27.93 16.14 -41.08
CA ILE A 8 26.74 16.64 -40.38
C ILE A 8 25.83 15.48 -39.94
N GLN A 9 25.75 14.39 -40.71
CA GLN A 9 24.98 13.21 -40.31
C GLN A 9 25.64 12.43 -39.15
N THR A 10 26.97 12.43 -39.04
CA THR A 10 27.66 11.79 -37.91
C THR A 10 27.63 12.60 -36.62
N LEU A 11 27.36 13.91 -36.68
CA LEU A 11 27.27 14.78 -35.49
C LEU A 11 25.86 14.86 -34.89
N LEU A 12 24.81 14.58 -35.68
CA LEU A 12 23.42 14.54 -35.19
C LEU A 12 23.05 13.24 -34.45
N SER A 13 23.86 12.18 -34.58
CA SER A 13 23.68 10.93 -33.85
C SER A 13 24.21 10.94 -32.41
N TYR A 14 24.87 12.02 -31.96
CA TYR A 14 25.47 12.12 -30.62
C TYR A 14 24.68 12.97 -29.61
N ILE A 15 23.46 13.41 -29.96
CA ILE A 15 22.59 14.13 -29.03
C ILE A 15 21.22 13.45 -29.00
N VAL A 16 21.19 12.16 -28.66
CA VAL A 16 20.02 11.63 -27.97
C VAL A 16 20.38 11.72 -26.50
N PRO A 17 19.77 12.63 -25.71
CA PRO A 17 19.88 12.52 -24.28
C PRO A 17 19.27 11.16 -23.94
N PHE A 18 20.13 10.22 -23.54
CA PHE A 18 19.70 9.13 -22.68
C PHE A 18 19.16 9.81 -21.43
N ASN A 19 17.86 10.12 -21.47
CA ASN A 19 17.09 10.22 -20.27
C ASN A 19 17.32 8.89 -19.59
N ASN A 20 18.19 8.89 -18.58
CA ASN A 20 18.23 7.84 -17.58
C ASN A 20 16.78 7.73 -17.11
N ILE A 21 16.05 6.77 -17.69
CA ILE A 21 14.79 6.31 -17.14
C ILE A 21 15.24 5.72 -15.82
N LYS A 22 15.22 6.56 -14.79
CA LYS A 22 15.35 6.16 -13.40
C LYS A 22 14.16 5.24 -13.22
N THR A 23 14.37 3.95 -13.44
CA THR A 23 13.35 2.93 -13.19
C THR A 23 12.90 3.18 -11.77
N SER A 24 11.68 3.69 -11.62
CA SER A 24 11.11 3.91 -10.29
C SER A 24 11.33 2.62 -9.51
N PRO A 25 11.91 2.66 -8.30
CA PRO A 25 12.10 1.45 -7.53
C PRO A 25 10.73 0.78 -7.42
N ASN A 26 10.66 -0.45 -7.91
CA ASN A 26 9.43 -1.21 -7.90
C ASN A 26 8.97 -1.36 -6.43
N LEU A 27 7.70 -1.13 -6.16
CA LEU A 27 7.14 -1.31 -4.83
C LEU A 27 6.56 -2.70 -4.70
N ASP A 28 6.95 -3.41 -3.64
CA ASP A 28 6.31 -4.65 -3.25
C ASP A 28 4.98 -4.34 -2.57
N VAL A 29 3.93 -5.01 -3.05
CA VAL A 29 2.57 -4.84 -2.55
C VAL A 29 2.20 -6.05 -1.70
N HIS A 30 1.82 -5.80 -0.45
CA HIS A 30 1.40 -6.85 0.49
C HIS A 30 -0.03 -6.63 0.95
N LEU A 31 -0.76 -7.73 1.18
CA LEU A 31 -2.03 -7.72 1.87
C LEU A 31 -1.83 -8.12 3.33
N HIS A 32 -2.56 -7.48 4.23
CA HIS A 32 -2.57 -7.81 5.65
C HIS A 32 -3.97 -8.26 6.04
N LEU A 33 -4.13 -9.51 6.48
CA LEU A 33 -5.40 -10.07 6.96
C LEU A 33 -5.35 -10.20 8.47
N GLU A 34 -6.43 -9.80 9.14
CA GLU A 34 -6.64 -10.00 10.58
C GLU A 34 -7.98 -10.70 10.77
N LYS A 35 -7.99 -11.90 11.38
CA LYS A 35 -9.20 -12.69 11.59
C LYS A 35 -9.80 -12.40 12.96
N PHE A 36 -10.70 -11.43 13.05
CA PHE A 36 -11.27 -10.98 14.32
C PHE A 36 -12.52 -11.74 14.79
N ASN A 37 -13.07 -12.62 13.95
CA ASN A 37 -14.09 -13.57 14.40
C ASN A 37 -13.95 -14.90 13.67
N ASP A 38 -13.58 -15.95 14.40
CA ASP A 38 -13.39 -17.30 13.87
C ASP A 38 -14.69 -17.96 13.43
N GLN A 39 -15.76 -17.79 14.20
CA GLN A 39 -17.05 -18.45 13.97
C GLN A 39 -17.76 -17.90 12.73
N LEU A 40 -17.69 -16.58 12.52
CA LEU A 40 -18.35 -15.86 11.44
C LEU A 40 -17.46 -15.61 10.23
N ASN A 41 -16.19 -16.07 10.27
CA ASN A 41 -15.20 -15.82 9.22
C ASN A 41 -15.11 -14.34 8.86
N LEU A 42 -15.02 -13.47 9.88
CA LEU A 42 -14.87 -12.04 9.68
C LEU A 42 -13.39 -11.64 9.73
N TYR A 43 -13.00 -10.89 8.71
CA TYR A 43 -11.62 -10.46 8.50
C TYR A 43 -11.55 -8.96 8.27
N HIS A 44 -10.51 -8.33 8.80
CA HIS A 44 -10.04 -7.05 8.32
C HIS A 44 -8.98 -7.29 7.24
N ILE A 45 -8.90 -6.38 6.27
CA ILE A 45 -7.88 -6.39 5.22
C ILE A 45 -7.26 -5.01 5.07
N GLY A 46 -5.93 -4.97 5.13
CA GLY A 46 -5.09 -3.82 4.81
C GLY A 46 -4.21 -4.09 3.60
N ILE A 47 -3.57 -3.03 3.10
CA ILE A 47 -2.60 -3.10 2.00
C ILE A 47 -1.38 -2.25 2.33
N SER A 48 -0.19 -2.72 1.96
CA SER A 48 1.01 -1.91 2.05
C SER A 48 1.85 -1.92 0.77
N PHE A 49 2.64 -0.87 0.63
CA PHE A 49 3.57 -0.62 -0.46
C PHE A 49 4.94 -0.40 0.15
N LYS A 50 5.90 -1.22 -0.26
CA LYS A 50 7.23 -1.26 0.34
C LYS A 50 8.31 -1.10 -0.72
N ASN A 51 9.27 -0.23 -0.47
CA ASN A 51 10.60 -0.30 -1.09
C ASN A 51 11.64 -0.64 -0.02
N GLU A 52 12.92 -0.48 -0.34
CA GLU A 52 14.03 -0.75 0.58
C GLU A 52 13.98 0.13 1.84
N ASP A 53 13.50 1.37 1.71
CA ASP A 53 13.63 2.41 2.73
C ASP A 53 12.33 2.76 3.45
N ILE A 54 11.18 2.51 2.84
CA ILE A 54 9.88 3.02 3.29
C ILE A 54 8.83 1.92 3.13
N LEU A 55 8.04 1.75 4.19
CA LEU A 55 6.78 1.02 4.18
C LEU A 55 5.65 2.02 4.35
N LEU A 56 4.71 1.97 3.41
CA LEU A 56 3.48 2.73 3.45
C LEU A 56 2.30 1.76 3.54
N ARG A 57 1.61 1.74 4.69
CA ARG A 57 0.51 0.82 4.99
C ARG A 57 -0.81 1.57 5.16
N TYR A 58 -1.89 0.96 4.67
CA TYR A 58 -3.25 1.46 4.77
C TYR A 58 -4.17 0.38 5.35
N ASP A 59 -4.75 0.68 6.52
CA ASP A 59 -5.71 -0.17 7.23
C ASP A 59 -7.04 0.59 7.37
N TYR A 60 -7.83 0.64 6.31
CA TYR A 60 -9.08 1.42 6.29
C TYR A 60 -10.15 0.81 7.21
N ARG A 61 -10.53 1.52 8.28
CA ARG A 61 -11.34 0.98 9.39
C ARG A 61 -12.62 1.78 9.64
N PRO A 62 -13.69 1.17 10.22
CA PRO A 62 -14.87 1.89 10.64
C PRO A 62 -14.54 2.89 11.76
N PHE A 63 -15.36 3.94 11.89
CA PHE A 63 -15.20 5.00 12.91
C PHE A 63 -13.93 5.87 12.79
N CYS A 64 -13.23 5.78 11.66
CA CYS A 64 -12.27 6.81 11.24
C CYS A 64 -13.02 8.06 10.78
N ASP A 65 -13.14 9.07 11.63
CA ASP A 65 -13.43 10.43 11.15
C ASP A 65 -12.21 10.90 10.32
N PRO A 66 -12.38 11.35 9.07
CA PRO A 66 -11.28 11.87 8.25
C PRO A 66 -10.46 12.97 8.92
N THR A 67 -11.03 13.64 9.93
CA THR A 67 -10.38 14.70 10.70
C THR A 67 -9.69 14.22 11.99
N LYS A 68 -9.91 12.96 12.42
CA LYS A 68 -9.45 12.49 13.75
C LYS A 68 -8.71 11.16 13.74
N CYS A 69 -8.61 10.46 12.61
CA CYS A 69 -8.04 9.13 12.57
C CYS A 69 -7.21 8.92 11.31
N GLU A 70 -5.95 8.55 11.48
CA GLU A 70 -5.04 8.22 10.39
C GLU A 70 -5.00 6.68 10.23
N TYR A 71 -5.62 6.17 9.17
CA TYR A 71 -5.51 4.75 8.75
C TYR A 71 -4.31 4.50 7.83
N LYS A 72 -3.52 5.55 7.57
CA LYS A 72 -2.24 5.51 6.88
C LYS A 72 -1.14 5.41 7.93
N THR A 73 -0.21 4.48 7.75
CA THR A 73 1.00 4.37 8.55
C THR A 73 2.20 4.40 7.62
N SER A 74 3.15 5.28 7.89
CA SER A 74 4.40 5.39 7.14
C SER A 74 5.57 5.14 8.09
N SER A 75 6.44 4.19 7.77
CA SER A 75 7.64 3.91 8.56
C SER A 75 8.88 3.82 7.66
N THR A 76 9.97 4.47 8.07
CA THR A 76 11.29 4.31 7.46
C THR A 76 11.93 3.00 7.93
N ILE A 77 12.40 2.16 7.00
CA ILE A 77 12.96 0.82 7.22
C ILE A 77 14.46 0.86 7.51
N ILE A 78 15.16 1.96 7.22
CA ILE A 78 16.60 2.09 7.44
C ILE A 78 16.95 1.85 8.91
N SER A 79 17.70 0.77 9.11
CA SER A 79 18.22 0.25 10.36
C SER A 79 19.03 1.29 11.15
N ALA A 80 18.45 1.83 12.23
CA ALA A 80 19.21 2.42 13.32
C ALA A 80 19.21 1.43 14.50
N PRO A 81 20.39 1.00 15.01
CA PRO A 81 20.46 0.23 16.24
C PRO A 81 20.42 1.20 17.42
N SER A 82 19.23 1.59 17.88
CA SER A 82 19.03 2.08 19.25
C SER A 82 17.56 2.39 19.53
N ASN A 83 17.00 1.62 20.46
CA ASN A 83 16.05 2.04 21.50
C ASN A 83 14.96 3.03 21.09
N ASP A 84 13.79 2.46 20.82
CA ASP A 84 12.51 2.88 21.37
C ASP A 84 11.96 4.29 21.07
N ILE A 85 10.74 4.24 20.53
CA ILE A 85 9.65 5.20 20.80
C ILE A 85 9.81 6.57 20.11
N ILE A 86 9.58 6.58 18.80
CA ILE A 86 8.75 7.63 18.19
C ILE A 86 7.54 6.95 17.53
N LEU A 87 6.86 6.11 18.32
CA LEU A 87 5.54 5.59 17.98
C LEU A 87 4.52 6.62 18.52
N ASN A 88 4.07 7.47 17.60
CA ASN A 88 3.21 8.64 17.78
C ASN A 88 2.28 8.60 19.00
N ARG A 89 2.45 9.57 19.90
CA ARG A 89 1.67 9.78 21.12
C ARG A 89 0.16 10.01 20.85
N GLU A 90 -0.22 10.30 19.61
CA GLU A 90 -1.61 10.45 19.15
C GLU A 90 -2.30 9.14 18.73
N LEU A 91 -1.56 8.03 18.58
CA LEU A 91 -2.14 6.70 18.31
C LEU A 91 -3.05 6.19 19.44
N ARG A 92 -2.96 6.74 20.66
CA ARG A 92 -3.49 6.10 21.87
C ARG A 92 -5.01 6.18 22.06
N PHE A 93 -5.71 7.10 21.39
CA PHE A 93 -7.13 7.33 21.66
C PHE A 93 -8.06 6.48 20.79
N VAL A 94 -7.75 6.34 19.49
CA VAL A 94 -8.52 5.53 18.54
C VAL A 94 -8.26 4.04 18.75
N ASP A 95 -7.04 3.68 19.15
CA ASP A 95 -6.66 2.32 19.51
C ASP A 95 -7.53 1.73 20.61
N LYS A 96 -8.05 2.54 21.55
CA LYS A 96 -8.89 2.04 22.66
C LYS A 96 -10.29 1.61 22.22
N LEU A 97 -10.91 2.34 21.30
CA LEU A 97 -12.23 1.98 20.76
C LEU A 97 -12.13 0.79 19.79
N TYR A 98 -10.99 0.66 19.10
CA TYR A 98 -10.74 -0.43 18.17
C TYR A 98 -10.26 -1.72 18.86
N ARG A 99 -9.40 -1.63 19.88
CA ARG A 99 -9.04 -2.72 20.81
C ARG A 99 -10.25 -3.26 21.57
N PHE A 100 -11.32 -2.46 21.72
CA PHE A 100 -12.56 -2.94 22.34
C PHE A 100 -13.25 -4.02 21.48
N TYR A 101 -13.05 -4.00 20.15
CA TYR A 101 -13.69 -4.94 19.22
C TYR A 101 -12.73 -5.96 18.59
N ILE A 102 -11.41 -5.68 18.56
CA ILE A 102 -10.40 -6.58 18.02
C ILE A 102 -9.36 -6.88 19.12
N PRO A 103 -9.29 -8.14 19.63
CA PRO A 103 -8.33 -8.54 20.65
C PRO A 103 -6.89 -8.25 20.23
N GLU A 104 -5.99 -7.93 21.17
CA GLU A 104 -4.57 -7.67 20.85
C GLU A 104 -3.85 -8.85 20.19
N ASN A 105 -4.41 -10.06 20.29
CA ASN A 105 -3.86 -11.31 19.76
C ASN A 105 -4.72 -11.90 18.63
N VAL A 106 -5.28 -11.07 17.74
CA VAL A 106 -5.95 -11.63 16.56
C VAL A 106 -4.97 -12.38 15.67
N PRO A 107 -5.31 -13.60 15.21
CA PRO A 107 -4.58 -14.25 14.13
C PRO A 107 -4.45 -13.30 12.95
N ASN A 108 -3.22 -13.11 12.49
CA ASN A 108 -2.92 -12.28 11.33
C ASN A 108 -2.09 -13.02 10.29
N LYS A 109 -2.16 -12.57 9.04
CA LYS A 109 -1.42 -13.13 7.91
C LYS A 109 -1.05 -12.02 6.94
N THR A 110 0.22 -11.97 6.55
CA THR A 110 0.69 -11.10 5.48
C THR A 110 0.94 -11.91 4.22
N ILE A 111 0.46 -11.42 3.07
CA ILE A 111 0.52 -12.12 1.78
C ILE A 111 1.21 -11.19 0.78
N TYR A 112 2.27 -11.67 0.13
CA TYR A 112 2.84 -10.99 -1.03
C TYR A 112 1.82 -11.01 -2.18
N TRP A 113 1.41 -9.84 -2.64
CA TRP A 113 0.34 -9.71 -3.61
C TRP A 113 0.85 -9.48 -5.03
N GLY A 114 2.01 -8.84 -5.16
CA GLY A 114 2.69 -8.58 -6.42
C GLY A 114 3.62 -7.37 -6.30
N GLN A 115 4.12 -6.92 -7.45
CA GLN A 115 4.99 -5.77 -7.55
C GLN A 115 4.41 -4.71 -8.49
N THR A 116 4.55 -3.44 -8.14
CA THR A 116 4.07 -2.32 -8.95
C THR A 116 5.18 -1.36 -9.31
N SER A 117 5.10 -0.75 -10.49
CA SER A 117 6.01 0.32 -10.93
C SER A 117 5.58 1.70 -10.41
N LYS A 118 4.51 1.77 -9.61
CA LYS A 118 4.00 3.01 -9.01
C LYS A 118 4.98 3.56 -7.98
N THR A 119 5.08 4.89 -7.89
CA THR A 119 5.85 5.55 -6.83
C THR A 119 5.05 5.64 -5.54
N LEU A 120 5.73 5.90 -4.41
CA LEU A 120 5.05 6.16 -3.13
C LEU A 120 4.16 7.41 -3.19
N ASP A 121 4.60 8.44 -3.93
CA ASP A 121 3.79 9.65 -4.13
C ASP A 121 2.52 9.36 -4.93
N GLU A 122 2.62 8.56 -6.00
CA GLU A 122 1.43 8.11 -6.75
C GLU A 122 0.48 7.31 -5.86
N VAL A 123 1.00 6.46 -4.97
CA VAL A 123 0.19 5.70 -4.01
C VAL A 123 -0.57 6.65 -3.07
N VAL A 124 0.10 7.68 -2.55
CA VAL A 124 -0.53 8.70 -1.68
C VAL A 124 -1.58 9.51 -2.43
N GLU A 125 -1.29 9.96 -3.65
CA GLU A 125 -2.25 10.72 -4.45
C GLU A 125 -3.46 9.88 -4.85
N PHE A 126 -3.26 8.63 -5.23
CA PHE A 126 -4.37 7.74 -5.55
C PHE A 126 -5.27 7.52 -4.34
N GLU A 127 -4.71 7.34 -3.14
CA GLU A 127 -5.48 7.17 -1.92
C GLU A 127 -6.50 8.31 -1.72
N LYS A 128 -6.11 9.54 -1.98
CA LYS A 128 -6.98 10.72 -1.82
C LYS A 128 -8.23 10.66 -2.70
N THR A 129 -8.18 9.90 -3.80
CA THR A 129 -9.32 9.71 -4.70
C THR A 129 -10.36 8.70 -4.18
N LEU A 130 -10.02 7.92 -3.15
CA LEU A 130 -10.90 6.90 -2.59
C LEU A 130 -11.96 7.51 -1.67
N GLN A 131 -13.18 6.95 -1.72
CA GLN A 131 -14.29 7.39 -0.87
C GLN A 131 -14.05 7.00 0.59
N LYS A 132 -14.01 8.00 1.48
CA LYS A 132 -13.64 7.83 2.90
C LYS A 132 -14.81 7.62 3.86
N LYS A 133 -16.05 7.50 3.35
CA LYS A 133 -17.25 7.19 4.16
C LYS A 133 -17.37 5.68 4.35
N TYR A 134 -17.03 5.19 5.54
CA TYR A 134 -17.09 3.77 5.83
C TYR A 134 -18.54 3.29 5.93
N ILE A 135 -18.92 2.31 5.11
CA ILE A 135 -20.22 1.62 5.19
C ILE A 135 -19.96 0.13 5.08
N LEU A 136 -20.25 -0.63 6.13
CA LEU A 136 -20.00 -2.07 6.17
C LEU A 136 -20.74 -2.77 5.01
N GLY A 137 -19.99 -3.53 4.21
CA GLY A 137 -20.51 -4.27 3.07
C GLY A 137 -20.73 -3.47 1.78
N ILE A 138 -20.54 -2.14 1.81
CA ILE A 138 -20.74 -1.26 0.64
C ILE A 138 -19.47 -0.47 0.32
N ASN A 139 -18.82 0.08 1.33
CA ASN A 139 -17.57 0.83 1.22
C ASN A 139 -16.74 0.66 2.49
N ASP A 140 -16.18 -0.53 2.65
CA ASP A 140 -15.36 -0.93 3.80
C ASP A 140 -13.92 -1.27 3.41
N CYS A 141 -13.11 -1.78 4.35
CA CYS A 141 -11.73 -2.22 4.13
C CYS A 141 -11.56 -3.09 2.87
N ARG A 142 -12.53 -3.97 2.60
CA ARG A 142 -12.48 -4.94 1.50
C ARG A 142 -12.62 -4.24 0.16
N HIS A 143 -13.55 -3.30 0.06
CA HIS A 143 -13.75 -2.46 -1.12
C HIS A 143 -12.57 -1.51 -1.34
N TYR A 144 -12.05 -0.93 -0.26
CA TYR A 144 -10.90 -0.04 -0.29
C TYR A 144 -9.66 -0.76 -0.86
N VAL A 145 -9.28 -1.89 -0.26
CA VAL A 145 -8.12 -2.68 -0.72
C VAL A 145 -8.36 -3.27 -2.11
N ASN A 146 -9.60 -3.65 -2.46
CA ASN A 146 -9.93 -4.09 -3.82
C ASN A 146 -9.64 -3.02 -4.87
N ARG A 147 -10.07 -1.77 -4.63
CA ARG A 147 -9.81 -0.65 -5.55
C ARG A 147 -8.31 -0.34 -5.62
N PHE A 148 -7.63 -0.37 -4.48
CA PHE A 148 -6.20 -0.06 -4.41
C PHE A 148 -5.35 -1.10 -5.14
N SER A 149 -5.59 -2.38 -4.87
CA SER A 149 -4.92 -3.50 -5.54
C SER A 149 -5.20 -3.52 -7.05
N ARG A 150 -6.43 -3.21 -7.48
CA ARG A 150 -6.76 -3.05 -8.90
C ARG A 150 -5.94 -1.93 -9.54
N TRP A 151 -5.86 -0.77 -8.91
CA TRP A 151 -5.12 0.36 -9.46
C TRP A 151 -3.62 0.10 -9.52
N ALA A 152 -3.05 -0.47 -8.45
CA ALA A 152 -1.62 -0.70 -8.35
C ALA A 152 -1.10 -1.85 -9.23
N LEU A 153 -1.86 -2.94 -9.35
CA LEU A 153 -1.38 -4.19 -9.94
C LEU A 153 -2.24 -4.71 -11.10
N ASN A 154 -3.34 -4.01 -11.44
CA ASN A 154 -4.41 -4.58 -12.28
C ASN A 154 -4.95 -5.93 -11.74
N LYS A 155 -4.79 -6.17 -10.42
CA LYS A 155 -5.13 -7.43 -9.74
C LYS A 155 -6.00 -7.14 -8.51
N ARG A 156 -7.27 -7.53 -8.58
CA ARG A 156 -8.27 -7.30 -7.53
C ARG A 156 -8.13 -8.29 -6.37
N THR A 157 -8.33 -7.83 -5.15
CA THR A 157 -8.63 -8.71 -4.01
C THR A 157 -10.10 -9.14 -4.00
N PRO A 158 -10.45 -10.31 -3.45
CA PRO A 158 -11.84 -10.63 -3.14
C PRO A 158 -12.46 -9.59 -2.19
N ILE A 159 -13.64 -9.07 -2.53
CA ILE A 159 -14.47 -8.27 -1.60
C ILE A 159 -15.15 -9.19 -0.59
N TRP A 160 -15.67 -10.31 -1.08
CA TRP A 160 -16.28 -11.37 -0.27
C TRP A 160 -15.38 -12.59 -0.32
N LYS A 161 -15.42 -13.42 0.73
CA LYS A 161 -14.64 -14.66 0.84
C LYS A 161 -13.14 -14.46 1.08
N LEU A 162 -12.79 -13.60 2.05
CA LEU A 162 -11.40 -13.40 2.48
C LEU A 162 -10.78 -14.66 3.11
N ASP A 163 -11.61 -15.58 3.61
CA ASP A 163 -11.21 -16.93 4.05
C ASP A 163 -10.45 -17.70 2.96
N LYS A 164 -10.75 -17.47 1.67
CA LYS A 164 -10.00 -18.10 0.58
C LYS A 164 -8.55 -17.63 0.53
N LEU A 165 -8.28 -16.36 0.77
CA LEU A 165 -6.92 -15.84 0.88
C LEU A 165 -6.24 -16.34 2.16
N TRP A 166 -7.01 -16.42 3.24
CA TRP A 166 -6.53 -16.94 4.52
C TRP A 166 -6.03 -18.38 4.41
N ASN A 167 -6.79 -19.24 3.72
CA ASN A 167 -6.51 -20.67 3.63
C ASN A 167 -5.49 -21.05 2.53
N GLN A 168 -5.10 -20.12 1.66
CA GLN A 168 -4.08 -20.39 0.65
C GLN A 168 -2.69 -20.57 1.29
N SER A 169 -2.00 -21.66 0.97
CA SER A 169 -0.56 -21.79 1.17
C SER A 169 0.16 -20.98 0.08
N PHE A 170 1.00 -20.02 0.47
CA PHE A 170 1.82 -19.21 -0.42
C PHE A 170 3.29 -19.62 -0.28
#